data_AF-A0A9Q4QZ34-F1
#
_entry.id   AF-A0A9Q4QZ34-F1
#
_cell.length_a   1.000
_cell.length_b   1.000
_cell.length_c   1.000
_cell.angle_alpha   90.00
_cell.angle_beta   90.00
_cell.angle_gamma   90.00
#
_symmetry.space_group_name_H-M   'P 1'
#
loop_
_entity.id
_entity.type
_entity.pdbx_description
1 polymer ?
#
loop_
_entity_poly.entity_id
_entity_poly.type
_entity_poly.pdbx_seq_one_letter_code
_entity_poly.pdbx_strand_id
1 'polypeptide(L)'
;MSEVAPLISDLATILIIAGIITVIFKWLGQPVIVGYIVAGIMAGPSISLFPTVSDQANIKIWADIGVIFLLFAIGLDFSFRKLISVGASAIFSTVIIVCGMMFLGYTAGNAMGFSHTSCIFLGGMLSMSSTAIVFKAFSDMGLLDQKFTGIVLGILI
;
A
#
# COMPACT_ATOMS: atom_id res chain seq x y z
N MET A 1 15.78 31.57 3.28
CA MET A 1 15.54 30.93 1.96
C MET A 1 16.38 29.66 1.75
N SER A 2 16.98 29.09 2.80
CA SER A 2 17.87 27.92 2.74
C SER A 2 17.17 26.56 2.86
N GLU A 3 15.96 26.49 3.44
CA GLU A 3 15.24 25.21 3.65
C GLU A 3 14.28 24.83 2.51
N VAL A 4 13.83 25.80 1.69
CA VAL A 4 12.81 25.54 0.65
C VAL A 4 13.43 24.91 -0.61
N ALA A 5 14.68 25.29 -0.92
CA ALA A 5 15.42 24.75 -2.07
C ALA A 5 15.64 23.23 -2.01
N PRO A 6 16.10 22.63 -0.89
CA PRO A 6 16.25 21.18 -0.81
C PRO A 6 14.90 20.46 -0.91
N LEU A 7 13.82 21.02 -0.33
CA LEU A 7 12.49 20.42 -0.35
C LEU A 7 11.89 20.31 -1.76
N ILE A 8 12.13 21.31 -2.62
CA ILE A 8 11.73 21.31 -4.03
C ILE A 8 12.63 20.39 -4.87
N SER A 9 13.95 20.39 -4.62
CA SER A 9 14.91 19.53 -5.33
C SER A 9 14.67 18.04 -5.07
N ASP A 10 14.38 17.69 -3.82
CA ASP A 10 14.06 16.32 -3.41
C ASP A 10 12.75 15.86 -4.07
N LEU A 11 11.72 16.71 -4.06
CA LEU A 11 10.46 16.41 -4.75
C LEU A 11 10.66 16.21 -6.25
N ALA A 12 11.43 17.07 -6.91
CA ALA A 12 11.70 16.96 -8.34
C ALA A 12 12.39 15.62 -8.67
N THR A 13 13.36 15.22 -7.86
CA THR A 13 14.07 13.94 -8.03
C THR A 13 13.12 12.75 -7.87
N ILE A 14 12.29 12.76 -6.82
CA ILE A 14 11.29 11.72 -6.57
C ILE A 14 10.31 11.61 -7.74
N LEU A 15 9.79 12.74 -8.25
CA LEU A 15 8.84 12.76 -9.35
C LEU A 15 9.45 12.27 -10.67
N ILE A 16 10.72 12.59 -10.96
CA ILE A 16 11.40 12.10 -12.16
C ILE A 16 11.56 10.58 -12.10
N ILE A 17 12.07 10.05 -10.99
CA ILE A 17 12.29 8.61 -10.82
C ILE A 17 10.95 7.86 -10.85
N ALA A 18 9.95 8.34 -10.10
CA ALA A 18 8.62 7.77 -10.07
C ALA A 18 7.95 7.81 -11.45
N GLY A 19 8.13 8.90 -12.21
CA GLY A 19 7.59 9.05 -13.56
C GLY A 19 8.16 8.01 -14.54
N ILE A 20 9.49 7.82 -14.54
CA ILE A 20 10.15 6.82 -15.39
C ILE A 20 9.65 5.41 -15.04
N ILE A 21 9.61 5.06 -13.75
CA ILE A 21 9.19 3.74 -13.30
C ILE A 21 7.71 3.50 -13.56
N THR A 22 6.87 4.53 -13.44
CA THR A 22 5.45 4.45 -13.78
C THR A 22 5.25 4.07 -15.25
N VAL A 23 6.00 4.69 -16.16
CA VAL A 23 5.93 4.35 -17.59
C VAL A 23 6.33 2.89 -17.82
N ILE A 24 7.40 2.42 -17.18
CA ILE A 24 7.88 1.03 -17.29
C ILE A 24 6.82 0.06 -16.76
N PHE A 25 6.29 0.28 -15.55
CA PHE A 25 5.31 -0.62 -14.94
C PHE A 25 3.99 -0.64 -15.70
N LYS A 26 3.55 0.52 -16.21
CA LYS A 26 2.36 0.60 -17.05
C LYS A 26 2.57 -0.14 -18.37
N TRP A 27 3.75 -0.07 -18.97
CA TRP A 27 4.08 -0.83 -20.17
C TRP A 27 4.11 -2.35 -19.92
N LEU A 28 4.53 -2.77 -18.72
CA LEU A 28 4.51 -4.17 -18.27
C LEU A 28 3.12 -4.66 -17.82
N GLY A 29 2.10 -3.79 -17.81
CA GLY A 29 0.75 -4.13 -17.32
C GLY A 29 0.67 -4.40 -15.82
N GLN A 30 1.64 -3.91 -15.05
CA GLN A 30 1.71 -4.10 -13.60
C GLN A 30 1.07 -2.92 -12.85
N PRO A 31 0.52 -3.13 -11.63
CA PRO A 31 0.03 -2.05 -10.79
C PRO A 31 1.12 -1.02 -10.50
N VAL A 32 0.82 0.26 -10.76
CA VAL A 32 1.80 1.35 -10.65
C VAL A 32 2.28 1.52 -9.20
N ILE A 33 1.44 1.15 -8.24
CA ILE A 33 1.77 1.19 -6.81
C ILE A 33 3.05 0.40 -6.47
N VAL A 34 3.28 -0.73 -7.14
CA VAL A 34 4.49 -1.55 -6.95
C VAL A 34 5.70 -0.80 -7.52
N GLY A 35 5.52 -0.14 -8.65
CA GLY A 35 6.51 0.76 -9.24
C GLY A 35 6.92 1.89 -8.30
N TYR A 36 5.98 2.48 -7.55
CA TYR A 36 6.31 3.52 -6.56
C TYR A 36 7.20 3.00 -5.41
N ILE A 37 7.03 1.75 -4.98
CA ILE A 37 7.91 1.13 -3.97
C ILE A 37 9.32 0.99 -4.54
N VAL A 38 9.45 0.51 -5.78
CA VAL A 38 10.74 0.42 -6.47
C VAL A 38 11.37 1.80 -6.64
N ALA A 39 10.57 2.82 -6.99
CA ALA A 39 11.01 4.20 -7.09
C ALA A 39 11.56 4.73 -5.77
N GLY A 40 10.88 4.44 -4.65
CA GLY A 40 11.34 4.82 -3.31
C GLY A 40 12.66 4.15 -2.93
N ILE A 41 12.84 2.87 -3.28
CA ILE A 41 14.12 2.16 -3.05
C ILE A 41 15.24 2.77 -3.91
N MET A 42 14.96 3.14 -5.15
CA MET A 42 15.92 3.76 -6.08
C MET A 42 16.29 5.19 -5.72
N ALA A 43 15.33 5.99 -5.26
CA ALA A 43 15.54 7.37 -4.82
C ALA A 43 16.11 7.46 -3.38
N GLY A 44 15.99 6.37 -2.62
CA GLY A 44 16.47 6.27 -1.25
C GLY A 44 17.98 6.04 -1.15
N PRO A 45 18.56 6.21 0.06
CA PRO A 45 20.00 6.11 0.28
C PRO A 45 20.56 4.69 0.12
N SER A 46 19.69 3.69 -0.11
CA SER A 46 20.09 2.29 -0.30
C SER A 46 20.81 2.05 -1.63
N ILE A 47 20.67 2.95 -2.62
CA ILE A 47 21.33 2.84 -3.92
C ILE A 47 22.18 4.09 -4.17
N SER A 48 23.50 3.96 -4.01
CA SER A 48 24.48 5.05 -4.16
C SER A 48 24.69 5.55 -5.60
N LEU A 49 23.98 4.99 -6.58
CA LEU A 49 24.13 5.26 -8.02
C LEU A 49 23.21 6.39 -8.53
N PHE A 50 22.19 6.79 -7.77
CA PHE A 50 21.24 7.84 -8.15
C PHE A 50 21.30 9.05 -7.18
N PRO A 51 20.93 10.27 -7.63
CA PRO A 51 20.80 11.42 -6.75
C PRO A 51 19.88 11.06 -5.58
N THR A 52 20.51 10.94 -4.40
CA THR A 52 19.86 10.49 -3.19
C THR A 52 19.15 11.66 -2.55
N VAL A 53 17.89 11.46 -2.15
CA VAL A 53 17.13 12.46 -1.42
C VAL A 53 17.85 12.80 -0.12
N SER A 54 18.15 14.09 0.08
CA SER A 54 19.13 14.53 1.07
C SER A 54 18.56 14.62 2.49
N ASP A 55 17.23 14.67 2.65
CA ASP A 55 16.58 14.87 3.94
C ASP A 55 15.33 13.99 4.13
N GLN A 56 15.38 13.09 5.13
CA GLN A 56 14.25 12.22 5.49
C GLN A 56 13.04 13.01 6.03
N ALA A 57 13.26 14.18 6.63
CA ALA A 57 12.18 15.01 7.14
C ALA A 57 11.30 15.56 6.00
N ASN A 58 11.91 15.95 4.88
CA ASN A 58 11.20 16.46 3.71
C ASN A 58 10.35 15.38 3.03
N ILE A 59 10.89 14.16 2.91
CA ILE A 59 10.13 13.02 2.37
C ILE A 59 8.90 12.74 3.22
N LYS A 60 9.05 12.76 4.55
CA LYS A 60 7.95 12.47 5.47
C LYS A 60 6.78 13.44 5.27
N ILE A 61 7.06 14.74 5.12
CA ILE A 61 6.02 15.76 4.88
C ILE A 61 5.24 15.46 3.59
N TRP A 62 5.96 15.18 2.48
CA TRP A 62 5.31 14.83 1.21
C TRP A 62 4.53 13.53 1.28
N ALA A 63 5.04 12.52 1.98
CA ALA A 63 4.36 11.25 2.19
C ALA A 63 3.07 11.44 2.99
N ASP A 64 3.10 12.21 4.08
CA ASP A 64 1.91 12.49 4.89
C ASP A 64 0.83 13.19 4.06
N ILE A 65 1.20 14.19 3.25
CA ILE A 65 0.27 14.88 2.33
C ILE A 65 -0.31 13.89 1.29
N GLY A 66 0.54 13.05 0.70
CA GLY A 66 0.11 12.04 -0.27
C GLY A 66 -0.88 11.03 0.31
N VAL A 67 -0.65 10.56 1.54
CA VAL A 67 -1.56 9.65 2.25
C VAL A 67 -2.89 10.33 2.54
N ILE A 68 -2.91 11.60 2.93
CA ILE A 68 -4.15 12.36 3.16
C ILE A 68 -4.98 12.40 1.87
N PHE A 69 -4.39 12.78 0.73
CA PHE A 69 -5.10 12.82 -0.55
C PHE A 69 -5.56 11.43 -1.01
N LEU A 70 -4.75 10.40 -0.80
CA LEU A 70 -5.11 9.02 -1.13
C LEU A 70 -6.34 8.56 -0.34
N LEU A 71 -6.30 8.71 0.98
CA LEU A 71 -7.41 8.32 1.86
C LEU A 71 -8.67 9.14 1.57
N PHE A 72 -8.53 10.43 1.25
CA PHE A 72 -9.65 11.27 0.86
C PHE A 72 -10.28 10.82 -0.47
N ALA A 73 -9.46 10.54 -1.49
CA ALA A 73 -9.95 10.07 -2.79
C ALA A 73 -10.67 8.72 -2.67
N ILE A 74 -10.13 7.79 -1.88
CA ILE A 74 -10.79 6.51 -1.58
C ILE A 74 -12.14 6.75 -0.91
N GLY A 75 -12.22 7.71 0.02
CA GLY A 75 -13.48 8.08 0.66
C GLY A 75 -14.55 8.60 -0.31
N LEU A 76 -14.14 9.32 -1.36
CA LEU A 76 -15.07 9.85 -2.38
C LEU A 76 -15.60 8.77 -3.32
N ASP A 77 -14.78 7.80 -3.72
CA ASP A 77 -15.19 6.68 -4.57
C ASP A 77 -16.02 5.62 -3.82
N PHE A 78 -16.09 5.71 -2.49
CA PHE A 78 -16.72 4.70 -1.67
C PHE A 78 -18.23 4.89 -1.53
N SER A 79 -19.00 3.92 -2.03
CA SER A 79 -20.45 3.87 -1.84
C SER A 79 -20.84 3.06 -0.61
N PHE A 80 -21.34 3.71 0.44
CA PHE A 80 -21.90 3.05 1.62
C PHE A 80 -22.99 2.01 1.29
N ARG A 81 -23.79 2.25 0.24
CA ARG A 81 -24.83 1.31 -0.20
C ARG A 81 -24.23 0.00 -0.70
N LYS A 82 -23.09 0.06 -1.42
CA LYS A 82 -22.40 -1.12 -1.95
C LYS A 82 -21.84 -1.96 -0.81
N LEU A 83 -21.28 -1.34 0.22
CA LEU A 83 -20.77 -2.02 1.43
C LEU A 83 -21.88 -2.79 2.17
N ILE A 84 -23.01 -2.15 2.43
CA ILE A 84 -24.13 -2.80 3.14
C ILE A 84 -24.64 -4.02 2.36
N SER A 85 -24.68 -3.94 1.03
CA SER A 85 -25.16 -5.05 0.19
C SER A 85 -24.29 -6.31 0.24
N VAL A 86 -23.01 -6.18 0.60
CA VAL A 86 -22.05 -7.30 0.69
C VAL A 86 -21.61 -7.60 2.13
N GLY A 87 -22.08 -6.84 3.13
CA GLY A 87 -21.55 -6.85 4.49
C GLY A 87 -21.59 -8.23 5.16
N ALA A 88 -22.66 -8.99 5.01
CA ALA A 88 -22.76 -10.33 5.63
C ALA A 88 -21.71 -11.32 5.06
N SER A 89 -21.53 -11.32 3.74
CA SER A 89 -20.52 -12.15 3.07
C SER A 89 -19.09 -11.68 3.40
N ALA A 90 -18.89 -10.36 3.46
CA ALA A 90 -17.62 -9.75 3.81
C ALA A 90 -17.20 -10.11 5.23
N ILE A 91 -18.07 -9.92 6.24
CA ILE A 91 -17.76 -10.24 7.65
C ILE A 91 -17.36 -11.70 7.82
N PHE A 92 -18.13 -12.63 7.23
CA PHE A 92 -17.82 -14.06 7.32
C PHE A 92 -16.46 -14.38 6.69
N SER A 93 -16.19 -13.82 5.52
CA SER A 93 -14.91 -13.99 4.83
C SER A 93 -13.74 -13.38 5.61
N THR A 94 -13.92 -12.20 6.19
CA THR A 94 -12.91 -11.51 7.01
C THR A 94 -12.54 -12.33 8.23
N VAL A 95 -13.52 -12.91 8.95
CA VAL A 95 -13.24 -13.80 10.09
C VAL A 95 -12.41 -15.00 9.66
N ILE A 96 -12.76 -15.65 8.55
CA ILE A 96 -12.00 -16.80 8.03
C ILE A 96 -10.58 -16.39 7.67
N ILE A 97 -10.40 -15.27 6.97
CA ILE A 97 -9.08 -14.79 6.55
C ILE A 97 -8.24 -14.43 7.77
N VAL A 98 -8.77 -13.68 8.74
CA VAL A 98 -8.03 -13.28 9.94
C VAL A 98 -7.63 -14.51 10.74
N CYS A 99 -8.56 -15.44 11.03
CA CYS A 99 -8.23 -16.66 11.75
C CYS A 99 -7.23 -17.53 10.99
N GLY A 100 -7.39 -17.67 9.66
CA GLY A 100 -6.50 -18.45 8.81
C GLY A 100 -5.09 -17.88 8.76
N MET A 101 -4.95 -16.57 8.54
CA MET A 101 -3.65 -15.88 8.50
C MET A 101 -2.99 -15.87 9.88
N MET A 102 -3.76 -15.76 10.96
CA MET A 102 -3.24 -15.81 12.32
C MET A 102 -2.70 -17.21 12.66
N PHE A 103 -3.41 -18.27 12.26
CA PHE A 103 -2.94 -19.64 12.40
C PHE A 103 -1.69 -19.92 11.55
N LEU A 104 -1.69 -19.48 10.29
CA LEU A 104 -0.54 -19.62 9.40
C LEU A 104 0.69 -18.87 9.92
N GLY A 105 0.53 -17.62 10.36
CA GLY A 105 1.63 -16.85 10.94
C GLY A 105 2.15 -17.43 12.24
N TYR A 106 1.27 -17.94 13.10
CA TYR A 106 1.67 -18.60 14.35
C TYR A 106 2.48 -19.88 14.07
N THR A 107 1.99 -20.74 13.17
CA THR A 107 2.67 -21.99 12.82
C THR A 107 3.99 -21.75 12.10
N ALA A 108 4.05 -20.77 11.20
CA ALA A 108 5.29 -20.35 10.56
C ALA A 108 6.31 -19.79 11.59
N GLY A 109 5.87 -18.90 12.50
CA GLY A 109 6.72 -18.37 13.56
C GLY A 109 7.25 -19.48 14.47
N ASN A 110 6.42 -20.45 14.82
CA ASN A 110 6.82 -21.60 15.64
C ASN A 110 7.85 -22.48 14.90
N ALA A 111 7.69 -22.69 13.59
CA ALA A 111 8.66 -23.40 12.77
C ALA A 111 10.01 -22.66 12.67
N MET A 112 10.00 -21.33 12.75
CA MET A 112 11.20 -20.50 12.82
C MET A 112 11.82 -20.40 14.23
N GLY A 113 11.23 -21.07 15.23
CA GLY A 113 11.71 -21.07 16.62
C GLY A 113 11.40 -19.78 17.39
N PHE A 114 10.42 -18.99 16.95
CA PHE A 114 10.05 -17.76 17.64
C PHE A 114 9.29 -18.03 18.95
N SER A 115 9.35 -17.06 19.87
CA SER A 115 8.56 -17.09 21.10
C SER A 115 7.06 -17.06 20.79
N HIS A 116 6.22 -17.61 21.67
CA HIS A 116 4.77 -17.60 21.49
C HIS A 116 4.20 -16.19 21.23
N THR A 117 4.71 -15.18 21.93
CA THR A 117 4.31 -13.78 21.74
C THR A 117 4.69 -13.27 20.35
N SER A 118 5.89 -13.60 19.88
CA SER A 118 6.36 -13.25 18.53
C SER A 118 5.56 -13.96 17.43
N CYS A 119 5.16 -15.22 17.65
CA CYS A 119 4.31 -15.97 16.72
C CYS A 119 2.91 -15.35 16.58
N ILE A 120 2.30 -14.94 17.70
CA ILE A 120 1.02 -14.22 17.70
C ILE A 120 1.16 -12.89 16.97
N PHE A 121 2.27 -12.17 17.21
CA PHE A 121 2.53 -10.90 16.55
C PHE A 121 2.71 -11.08 15.03
N LEU A 122 3.43 -12.12 14.60
CA LEU A 122 3.58 -12.47 13.19
C LEU A 122 2.23 -12.80 12.53
N GLY A 123 1.40 -13.61 13.19
CA GLY A 123 0.03 -13.88 12.74
C GLY A 123 -0.81 -12.61 12.59
N GLY A 124 -0.72 -11.70 13.58
CA GLY A 124 -1.38 -10.40 13.52
C GLY A 124 -0.90 -9.54 12.35
N MET A 125 0.41 -9.40 12.15
CA MET A 125 0.99 -8.65 11.03
C MET A 125 0.55 -9.19 9.67
N LEU A 126 0.52 -10.52 9.50
CA LEU A 126 0.10 -11.17 8.25
C LEU A 126 -1.41 -11.06 7.99
N SER A 127 -2.22 -10.91 9.04
CA SER A 127 -3.67 -10.76 8.91
C SER A 127 -4.11 -9.37 8.45
N MET A 128 -3.26 -8.35 8.62
CA MET A 128 -3.58 -6.98 8.21
C MET A 128 -3.42 -6.78 6.70
N SER A 129 -4.40 -6.13 6.09
CA SER A 129 -4.37 -5.76 4.68
C SER A 129 -4.42 -4.24 4.50
N SER A 130 -3.90 -3.74 3.38
CA SER A 130 -3.94 -2.31 3.02
C SER A 130 -5.00 -2.05 1.96
N THR A 131 -6.18 -1.62 2.40
CA THR A 131 -7.35 -1.30 1.55
C THR A 131 -6.99 -0.30 0.46
N ALA A 132 -6.19 0.71 0.80
CA ALA A 132 -5.79 1.78 -0.12
C ALA A 132 -4.94 1.26 -1.31
N ILE A 133 -4.02 0.34 -1.03
CA ILE A 133 -3.16 -0.25 -2.06
C ILE A 133 -3.98 -1.14 -3.00
N VAL A 134 -4.85 -2.00 -2.46
CA VAL A 134 -5.69 -2.89 -3.28
C VAL A 134 -6.68 -2.09 -4.13
N PHE A 135 -7.31 -1.07 -3.55
CA PHE A 135 -8.20 -0.17 -4.29
C PHE A 135 -7.47 0.48 -5.47
N LYS A 136 -6.28 1.05 -5.22
CA LYS A 136 -5.49 1.69 -6.26
C LYS A 136 -5.03 0.69 -7.33
N ALA A 137 -4.63 -0.52 -6.95
CA ALA A 137 -4.29 -1.57 -7.91
C ALA A 137 -5.49 -1.94 -8.79
N PHE A 138 -6.69 -2.10 -8.22
CA PHE A 138 -7.90 -2.38 -9.00
C PHE A 138 -8.32 -1.20 -9.89
N SER A 139 -8.11 0.04 -9.44
CA SER A 139 -8.29 1.25 -10.24
C SER A 139 -7.36 1.27 -11.45
N ASP A 140 -6.06 1.04 -11.22
CA ASP A 140 -5.03 1.04 -12.27
C ASP A 140 -5.24 -0.08 -13.29
N MET A 141 -5.81 -1.21 -12.85
CA MET A 141 -6.17 -2.34 -13.71
C MET A 141 -7.56 -2.22 -14.36
N GLY A 142 -8.35 -1.18 -14.05
CA GLY A 142 -9.71 -1.02 -14.58
C GLY A 142 -10.73 -2.05 -14.07
N LEU A 143 -10.54 -2.59 -12.87
CA LEU A 143 -11.38 -3.64 -12.27
C LEU A 143 -12.46 -3.13 -11.30
N LEU A 144 -12.54 -1.82 -11.04
CA LEU A 144 -13.44 -1.26 -10.01
C LEU A 144 -14.92 -1.56 -10.22
N ASP A 145 -15.36 -1.66 -11.48
CA ASP A 145 -16.76 -1.91 -11.84
C ASP A 145 -17.16 -3.39 -11.78
N GLN A 146 -16.21 -4.29 -11.53
CA GLN A 146 -16.50 -5.71 -11.44
C GLN A 146 -17.30 -6.06 -10.18
N LYS A 147 -18.16 -7.08 -10.28
CA LYS A 147 -19.01 -7.52 -9.17
C LYS A 147 -18.20 -8.03 -7.97
N PHE A 148 -17.10 -8.73 -8.22
CA PHE A 148 -16.24 -9.27 -7.15
C PHE A 148 -15.48 -8.15 -6.41
N THR A 149 -15.20 -7.02 -7.06
CA THR A 149 -14.48 -5.88 -6.47
C THR A 149 -15.24 -5.31 -5.27
N GLY A 150 -16.57 -5.26 -5.35
CA GLY A 150 -17.38 -4.84 -4.20
C GLY A 150 -17.22 -5.75 -2.99
N ILE A 151 -17.15 -7.07 -3.20
CA ILE A 151 -16.95 -8.06 -2.13
C ILE A 151 -15.54 -7.95 -1.56
N VAL A 152 -14.52 -7.89 -2.41
CA VAL A 152 -13.11 -7.76 -1.98
C VAL A 152 -12.90 -6.48 -1.19
N LEU A 153 -13.38 -5.33 -1.68
CA LEU A 153 -13.31 -4.07 -0.95
C LEU A 153 -14.10 -4.10 0.35
N GLY A 154 -15.24 -4.81 0.38
CA GLY A 154 -16.00 -5.02 1.61
C GLY A 154 -15.28 -5.87 2.64
N ILE A 155 -14.50 -6.87 2.23
CA ILE A 155 -13.66 -7.69 3.14
C ILE A 155 -12.52 -6.88 3.73
N LEU A 156 -11.99 -5.92 2.96
CA LEU A 156 -10.85 -5.09 3.33
C LEU A 156 -11.21 -3.92 4.27
N ILE A 157 -12.50 -3.71 4.57
CA ILE A 157 -13.01 -2.65 5.44
C ILE A 157 -13.53 -3.27 6.73
#